data_AF-A0A2N1MC46-F1
#
_entry.id   AF-A0A2N1MC46-F1
#
_cell.length_a   1.000
_cell.length_b   1.000
_cell.length_c   1.000
_cell.angle_alpha   90.00
_cell.angle_beta   90.00
_cell.angle_gamma   90.00
#
_symmetry.space_group_name_H-M   'P 1'
#
loop_
_entity.id
_entity.type
_entity.pdbx_description
1 polymer ?
#
loop_
_entity_poly.entity_id
_entity_poly.type
_entity_poly.pdbx_seq_one_letter_code
_entity_poly.pdbx_strand_id
1 'polypeptide(L)'
;MFDNGTISSSPFLIQPPSESTNMFIDIRTSLFATYLFLTGDSGALSNWSYLNNPTLVILIVLFSLFIVIYLMNLLIGLLSDAIGKNNNRVSYLMQKTQILAEIELFYMLPFQRRWKEWFPEIIYYYANLYDIQKEVKAMMDRDEWNTDAFPELKNDLLKILHIKTDKQNSDN
;
A
#
# COMPACT_ATOMS: atom_id res chain seq x y z
N MET A 1 -15.17 52.49 -3.20
CA MET A 1 -14.91 53.92 -2.96
C MET A 1 -13.58 53.96 -2.20
N PHE A 2 -12.57 54.65 -2.71
CA PHE A 2 -11.34 54.91 -1.94
C PHE A 2 -11.46 56.32 -1.34
N ASP A 3 -11.02 56.49 -0.10
CA ASP A 3 -11.15 57.72 0.72
C ASP A 3 -10.35 58.94 0.22
N ASN A 4 -9.92 58.97 -1.05
CA ASN A 4 -9.09 60.05 -1.60
C ASN A 4 -9.64 60.70 -2.89
N GLY A 5 -10.94 60.58 -3.18
CA GLY A 5 -11.62 61.43 -4.18
C GLY A 5 -11.19 61.31 -5.65
N THR A 6 -10.21 60.48 -6.01
CA THR A 6 -9.79 60.25 -7.40
C THR A 6 -10.55 59.09 -8.02
N ILE A 7 -11.26 59.36 -9.12
CA ILE A 7 -11.97 58.37 -9.93
C ILE A 7 -10.98 57.73 -10.89
N SER A 8 -10.69 56.45 -10.70
CA SER A 8 -9.95 55.62 -11.67
C SER A 8 -10.70 55.60 -13.01
N SER A 9 -9.99 55.80 -14.12
CA SER A 9 -10.52 55.95 -15.49
C SER A 9 -11.19 54.71 -16.08
N SER A 10 -11.48 53.69 -15.28
CA SER A 10 -12.28 52.53 -15.68
C SER A 10 -13.01 51.93 -14.47
N PRO A 11 -14.17 52.46 -14.06
CA PRO A 11 -14.99 51.84 -13.04
C PRO A 11 -15.77 50.70 -13.70
N PHE A 12 -15.11 49.56 -13.95
CA PHE A 12 -15.82 48.35 -14.31
C PHE A 12 -16.56 47.86 -13.06
N LEU A 13 -17.85 48.20 -12.96
CA LEU A 13 -18.75 47.77 -11.87
C LEU A 13 -19.05 46.27 -11.89
N ILE A 14 -18.67 45.57 -12.96
CA ILE A 14 -18.78 44.11 -13.09
C ILE A 14 -17.46 43.64 -13.70
N GLN A 15 -16.65 42.96 -12.91
CA GLN A 15 -15.46 42.28 -13.40
C GLN A 15 -15.94 41.06 -14.21
N PRO A 16 -15.59 40.92 -15.51
CA PRO A 16 -15.89 39.69 -16.23
C PRO A 16 -15.17 38.54 -15.50
N PRO A 17 -15.83 37.39 -15.29
CA PRO A 17 -15.24 36.29 -14.53
C PRO A 17 -13.91 35.91 -15.17
N SER A 18 -12.82 36.12 -14.42
CA SER A 18 -11.49 35.71 -14.85
C SER A 18 -11.34 34.20 -14.71
N GLU A 19 -10.32 33.59 -15.33
CA GLU A 19 -9.98 32.17 -15.12
C GLU A 19 -9.84 31.80 -13.62
N SER A 20 -9.52 32.77 -12.75
CA SER A 20 -9.43 32.58 -11.29
C SER A 20 -10.77 32.65 -10.55
N THR A 21 -11.84 33.11 -11.20
CA THR A 21 -13.16 33.34 -10.60
C THR A 21 -14.10 32.13 -10.77
N ASN A 22 -13.93 31.29 -11.80
CA ASN A 22 -14.75 30.09 -11.95
C ASN A 22 -13.91 28.94 -12.52
N MET A 23 -13.62 27.95 -11.68
CA MET A 23 -12.83 26.78 -12.07
C MET A 23 -13.59 25.81 -13.00
N PHE A 24 -14.89 26.01 -13.24
CA PHE A 24 -15.70 25.13 -14.11
C PHE A 24 -15.81 25.60 -15.56
N ILE A 25 -15.04 26.62 -15.97
CA ILE A 25 -15.04 27.13 -17.35
C ILE A 25 -14.32 26.18 -18.31
N ASP A 26 -13.22 25.57 -17.88
CA ASP A 26 -12.43 24.63 -18.67
C ASP A 26 -12.46 23.21 -18.11
N ILE A 27 -12.27 22.21 -18.97
CA ILE A 27 -12.28 20.80 -18.57
C ILE A 27 -11.12 20.46 -17.61
N ARG A 28 -9.94 21.05 -17.81
CA ARG A 28 -8.77 20.80 -16.95
C ARG A 28 -8.99 21.37 -15.55
N THR A 29 -9.48 22.61 -15.49
CA THR A 29 -9.74 23.29 -14.22
C THR A 29 -10.92 22.68 -13.49
N SER A 30 -11.94 22.21 -14.20
CA SER A 30 -13.10 21.54 -13.60
C SER A 30 -12.77 20.17 -13.05
N LEU A 31 -11.90 19.40 -13.71
CA LEU A 31 -11.35 18.16 -13.17
C LEU A 31 -10.56 18.43 -11.88
N PHE A 32 -9.71 19.45 -11.89
CA PHE A 32 -8.94 19.84 -10.71
C PHE A 32 -9.85 20.30 -9.56
N ALA A 33 -10.85 21.13 -9.84
CA ALA A 33 -11.87 21.54 -8.87
C ALA A 33 -12.62 20.34 -8.27
N THR A 34 -12.95 19.35 -9.10
CA THR A 34 -13.60 18.11 -8.64
C THR A 34 -12.68 17.30 -7.71
N TYR A 35 -11.38 17.25 -8.02
CA TYR A 35 -10.39 16.60 -7.16
C TYR A 35 -10.21 17.33 -5.82
N LEU A 36 -10.14 18.67 -5.82
CA LEU A 36 -10.12 19.47 -4.59
C LEU A 36 -11.35 19.16 -3.73
N PHE A 37 -12.53 19.15 -4.36
CA PHE A 37 -13.78 18.84 -3.69
C PHE A 37 -13.81 17.42 -3.11
N LEU A 38 -13.26 16.43 -3.83
CA LEU A 38 -13.07 15.06 -3.35
C LEU A 38 -12.21 15.00 -2.08
N THR A 39 -11.18 15.84 -1.98
CA THR A 39 -10.30 15.94 -0.80
C THR A 39 -10.87 16.82 0.32
N GLY A 40 -12.07 17.39 0.14
CA GLY A 40 -12.77 18.22 1.12
C GLY A 40 -12.58 19.73 0.95
N ASP A 41 -11.87 20.18 -0.07
CA ASP A 41 -11.71 21.61 -0.38
C ASP A 41 -12.88 22.10 -1.25
N SER A 42 -13.76 22.90 -0.65
CA SER A 42 -14.91 23.52 -1.32
C SER A 42 -14.62 24.91 -1.89
N GLY A 43 -13.36 25.36 -1.88
CA GLY A 43 -12.94 26.66 -2.39
C GLY A 43 -13.34 26.90 -3.84
N ALA A 44 -13.34 25.85 -4.67
CA ALA A 44 -13.78 25.92 -6.07
C ALA A 44 -15.29 26.22 -6.23
N LEU A 45 -16.09 25.96 -5.20
CA LEU A 45 -17.54 26.19 -5.16
C LEU A 45 -17.91 27.54 -4.53
N SER A 46 -16.96 28.23 -3.89
CA SER A 46 -17.20 29.47 -3.13
C SER A 46 -17.80 30.61 -3.95
N ASN A 47 -17.53 30.65 -5.26
CA ASN A 47 -18.02 31.68 -6.16
C ASN A 47 -19.47 31.45 -6.65
N TRP A 48 -20.12 30.37 -6.23
CA TRP A 48 -21.48 30.01 -6.66
C TRP A 48 -22.54 30.36 -5.60
N SER A 49 -23.64 30.99 -6.03
CA SER A 49 -24.81 31.21 -5.18
C SER A 49 -25.68 29.95 -5.12
N TYR A 50 -25.76 29.33 -3.93
CA TYR A 50 -26.54 28.10 -3.71
C TYR A 50 -28.06 28.31 -3.83
N LEU A 51 -28.57 29.47 -3.40
CA LEU A 51 -30.02 29.76 -3.41
C LEU A 51 -30.57 29.91 -4.83
N ASN A 52 -29.73 30.35 -5.77
CA ASN A 52 -30.15 30.62 -7.15
C ASN A 52 -29.90 29.43 -8.09
N ASN A 53 -29.28 28.35 -7.62
CA ASN A 53 -28.84 27.22 -8.45
C ASN A 53 -29.20 25.86 -7.81
N PRO A 54 -30.48 25.48 -7.76
CA PRO A 54 -30.91 24.25 -7.08
C PRO A 54 -30.27 22.98 -7.67
N THR A 55 -30.04 22.94 -8.99
CA THR A 55 -29.37 21.81 -9.66
C THR A 55 -27.94 21.60 -9.15
N LEU A 56 -27.18 22.69 -8.94
CA LEU A 56 -25.82 22.62 -8.42
C LEU A 56 -25.81 22.11 -6.97
N VAL A 57 -26.76 22.56 -6.15
CA VAL A 57 -26.93 22.07 -4.78
C VAL A 57 -27.22 20.57 -4.75
N ILE A 58 -28.13 20.10 -5.61
CA ILE A 58 -28.45 18.66 -5.71
C ILE A 58 -27.21 17.86 -6.10
N LEU A 59 -26.43 18.33 -7.09
CA LEU A 59 -25.20 17.66 -7.52
C LEU A 59 -24.15 17.59 -6.40
N ILE A 60 -23.95 18.68 -5.66
CA ILE A 60 -23.02 18.74 -4.52
C ILE A 60 -23.42 17.75 -3.43
N VAL A 61 -24.72 17.68 -3.10
CA VAL A 61 -25.23 16.75 -2.08
C VAL A 61 -25.05 15.31 -2.54
N LEU A 62 -25.44 14.98 -3.77
CA LEU A 62 -25.28 13.64 -4.33
C LEU A 62 -23.81 13.22 -4.41
N PHE A 63 -22.93 14.10 -4.89
CA PHE A 63 -21.50 13.83 -4.98
C PHE A 63 -20.89 13.63 -3.59
N SER A 64 -21.21 14.50 -2.62
CA SER A 64 -20.75 14.36 -1.23
C SER A 64 -21.17 13.02 -0.62
N LEU A 65 -22.43 12.62 -0.82
CA LEU A 65 -22.94 11.32 -0.37
C LEU A 65 -22.20 10.16 -1.04
N PHE A 66 -21.94 10.26 -2.34
CA PHE A 66 -21.19 9.24 -3.08
C PHE A 66 -19.74 9.10 -2.55
N ILE A 67 -19.05 10.19 -2.28
CA ILE A 67 -17.68 10.13 -1.73
C ILE A 67 -17.66 9.48 -0.34
N VAL A 68 -18.52 9.94 0.56
CA VAL A 68 -18.54 9.47 1.96
C VAL A 68 -19.03 8.02 2.06
N ILE A 69 -20.13 7.68 1.38
CA ILE A 69 -20.77 6.37 1.52
C ILE A 69 -20.10 5.32 0.64
N TYR A 70 -19.73 5.66 -0.60
CA TYR A 70 -19.22 4.68 -1.54
C TYR A 70 -17.70 4.69 -1.58
N LEU A 71 -17.09 5.82 -1.98
CA LEU A 71 -15.66 5.84 -2.30
C LEU A 71 -14.78 5.60 -1.07
N MET A 72 -15.02 6.31 0.04
CA MET A 72 -14.21 6.17 1.26
C MET A 72 -14.33 4.78 1.87
N ASN A 73 -15.56 4.25 1.96
CA ASN A 73 -15.78 2.91 2.49
C ASN A 73 -15.15 1.82 1.60
N LEU A 74 -15.26 1.96 0.28
CA LEU A 74 -14.61 1.06 -0.66
C LEU A 74 -13.08 1.13 -0.55
N LEU A 75 -12.52 2.34 -0.51
CA LEU A 75 -11.07 2.53 -0.43
C LEU A 75 -10.50 1.97 0.88
N ILE A 76 -11.15 2.23 2.01
CA ILE A 76 -10.76 1.66 3.31
C ILE A 76 -10.86 0.14 3.29
N GLY A 77 -11.94 -0.42 2.71
CA GLY A 77 -12.12 -1.87 2.59
C GLY A 77 -11.03 -2.54 1.75
N LEU A 78 -10.74 -1.98 0.57
CA LEU A 78 -9.67 -2.47 -0.31
C LEU A 78 -8.29 -2.32 0.34
N LEU A 79 -8.03 -1.20 1.00
CA LEU A 79 -6.77 -0.98 1.69
C LEU A 79 -6.59 -1.96 2.85
N SER A 80 -7.64 -2.20 3.63
CA SER A 80 -7.63 -3.18 4.71
C SER A 80 -7.37 -4.60 4.20
N ASP A 81 -7.97 -4.99 3.07
CA ASP A 81 -7.73 -6.30 2.46
C ASP A 81 -6.29 -6.45 1.96
N ALA A 82 -5.78 -5.43 1.27
CA ALA A 82 -4.39 -5.40 0.78
C ALA A 82 -3.38 -5.46 1.95
N ILE A 83 -3.63 -4.73 3.04
CA ILE A 83 -2.81 -4.78 4.25
C ILE A 83 -2.90 -6.17 4.89
N GLY A 84 -4.10 -6.75 5.02
CA GLY A 84 -4.29 -8.10 5.56
C GLY A 84 -3.48 -9.15 4.81
N LYS A 85 -3.49 -9.10 3.47
CA LYS A 85 -2.72 -10.00 2.61
C LYS A 85 -1.20 -9.80 2.71
N ASN A 86 -0.74 -8.56 2.88
CA ASN A 86 0.69 -8.23 2.90
C ASN A 86 1.30 -8.18 4.32
N ASN A 87 0.48 -8.25 5.38
CA ASN A 87 0.93 -8.39 6.77
C ASN A 87 1.35 -9.84 7.07
N ASN A 88 2.24 -10.39 6.23
CA ASN A 88 2.78 -11.73 6.40
C ASN A 88 4.15 -11.65 7.08
N ARG A 89 4.23 -12.14 8.32
CA ARG A 89 5.48 -12.24 9.09
C ARG A 89 6.58 -12.98 8.31
N VAL A 90 6.23 -13.99 7.53
CA VAL A 90 7.18 -14.75 6.72
C VAL A 90 7.78 -13.89 5.61
N SER A 91 6.95 -13.15 4.87
CA SER A 91 7.40 -12.22 3.83
C SER A 91 8.26 -11.09 4.41
N TYR A 92 7.91 -10.57 5.59
CA TYR A 92 8.73 -9.59 6.29
C TYR A 92 10.12 -10.14 6.65
N LEU A 93 10.19 -11.34 7.22
CA LEU A 93 11.46 -11.98 7.56
C LEU A 93 12.30 -12.30 6.32
N MET A 94 11.67 -12.76 5.24
CA MET A 94 12.34 -13.00 3.96
C MET A 94 12.98 -11.72 3.41
N GLN A 95 12.22 -10.62 3.36
CA GLN A 95 12.75 -9.33 2.91
C GLN A 95 13.89 -8.82 3.80
N LYS A 96 13.74 -8.97 5.12
CA LYS A 96 14.79 -8.61 6.08
C LYS A 96 16.08 -9.40 5.84
N THR A 97 15.98 -10.71 5.58
CA THR A 97 17.13 -11.57 5.26
C THR A 97 17.76 -11.19 3.93
N GLN A 98 16.96 -10.88 2.91
CA GLN A 98 17.45 -10.44 1.61
C GLN A 98 18.26 -9.15 1.73
N ILE A 99 17.72 -8.15 2.44
CA ILE A 99 18.44 -6.89 2.71
C ILE A 99 19.73 -7.15 3.50
N LEU A 100 19.69 -8.03 4.51
CA LEU A 100 20.87 -8.36 5.29
C LEU A 100 21.96 -9.02 4.44
N ALA A 101 21.59 -9.95 3.56
CA ALA A 101 22.51 -10.60 2.62
C ALA A 101 23.12 -9.60 1.63
N GLU A 102 22.34 -8.63 1.16
CA GLU A 102 22.82 -7.56 0.28
C GLU A 102 23.84 -6.66 1.01
N ILE A 103 23.55 -6.29 2.26
CA ILE A 103 24.48 -5.54 3.11
C ILE A 103 25.77 -6.35 3.35
N GLU A 104 25.67 -7.66 3.63
CA GLU A 104 26.82 -8.55 3.81
C GLU A 104 27.70 -8.64 2.57
N LEU A 105 27.08 -8.76 1.40
CA LEU A 105 27.82 -8.97 0.16
C LEU A 105 28.46 -7.68 -0.36
N PHE A 106 27.78 -6.54 -0.28
CA PHE A 106 28.21 -5.31 -0.96
C PHE A 106 28.77 -4.22 -0.04
N TYR A 107 28.42 -4.22 1.24
CA TYR A 107 28.69 -3.07 2.13
C TYR A 107 29.58 -3.39 3.33
N MET A 108 29.95 -4.66 3.57
CA MET A 108 30.77 -5.05 4.73
C MET A 108 32.14 -5.61 4.37
N LEU A 109 33.15 -5.24 5.18
CA LEU A 109 34.51 -5.75 5.06
C LEU A 109 34.63 -7.17 5.63
N PRO A 110 35.60 -7.99 5.15
CA PRO A 110 35.73 -9.39 5.57
C PRO A 110 35.87 -9.61 7.08
N PHE A 111 36.43 -8.64 7.82
CA PHE A 111 36.56 -8.76 9.27
C PHE A 111 35.24 -8.47 10.00
N GLN A 112 34.40 -7.56 9.49
CA GLN A 112 33.09 -7.23 10.07
C GLN A 112 32.13 -8.42 9.95
N ARG A 113 32.22 -9.15 8.83
CA ARG A 113 31.45 -10.38 8.61
C ARG A 113 31.77 -11.51 9.59
N ARG A 114 32.95 -11.49 10.21
CA ARG A 114 33.40 -12.50 11.18
C ARG A 114 33.12 -12.14 12.64
N TRP A 115 32.51 -10.97 12.88
CA TRP A 115 32.10 -10.58 14.22
C TRP A 115 30.84 -11.33 14.64
N LYS A 116 31.00 -12.29 15.56
CA LYS A 116 29.91 -13.16 16.04
C LYS A 116 28.79 -12.37 16.72
N GLU A 117 29.10 -11.23 17.32
CA GLU A 117 28.12 -10.33 17.93
C GLU A 117 27.18 -9.69 16.90
N TRP A 118 27.63 -9.48 15.66
CA TRP A 118 26.83 -8.86 14.59
C TRP A 118 26.24 -9.92 13.64
N PHE A 119 26.98 -10.99 13.37
CA PHE A 119 26.59 -12.12 12.53
C PHE A 119 26.69 -13.42 13.33
N PRO A 120 25.61 -13.84 14.00
CA PRO A 120 25.60 -15.11 14.70
C PRO A 120 25.71 -16.25 13.69
N GLU A 121 26.41 -17.30 14.09
CA GLU A 121 26.61 -18.50 13.27
C GLU A 121 25.31 -19.31 13.07
N ILE A 122 24.32 -19.11 13.93
CA ILE A 122 23.04 -19.82 13.94
C ILE A 122 21.89 -18.83 14.16
N ILE A 123 20.83 -18.94 13.35
CA ILE A 123 19.60 -18.15 13.49
C ILE A 123 18.45 -19.10 13.90
N TYR A 124 17.85 -18.86 15.06
CA TYR A 124 16.70 -19.64 15.52
C TYR A 124 15.39 -19.06 14.97
N TYR A 125 14.57 -19.89 14.33
CA TYR A 125 13.20 -19.56 13.95
C TYR A 125 12.23 -20.50 14.65
N TYR A 126 11.33 -19.93 15.44
CA TYR A 126 10.26 -20.69 16.10
C TYR A 126 9.05 -20.75 15.19
N ALA A 127 8.60 -21.96 14.86
CA ALA A 127 7.37 -22.23 14.13
C ALA A 127 6.60 -23.37 14.79
N ASN A 128 5.27 -23.35 14.63
CA ASN A 128 4.41 -24.40 15.18
C ASN A 128 4.61 -25.69 14.39
N LEU A 129 4.75 -26.82 15.09
CA LEU A 129 4.93 -28.14 14.48
C LEU A 129 3.83 -28.47 13.45
N TYR A 130 2.58 -28.15 13.75
CA TYR A 130 1.44 -28.38 12.87
C TYR A 130 1.54 -27.57 11.57
N ASP A 131 1.90 -26.30 11.68
CA ASP A 131 2.06 -25.40 10.52
C ASP A 131 3.20 -25.89 9.62
N ILE A 132 4.33 -26.30 10.20
CA ILE A 132 5.45 -26.86 9.46
C ILE A 132 5.04 -28.14 8.73
N GLN A 133 4.37 -29.08 9.40
CA GLN A 133 3.91 -30.31 8.77
C GLN A 133 2.96 -30.05 7.60
N LYS A 134 2.04 -29.10 7.75
CA LYS A 134 1.09 -28.71 6.71
C LYS A 134 1.81 -28.15 5.49
N GLU A 135 2.74 -27.22 5.69
CA GLU A 135 3.49 -26.60 4.60
C GLU A 135 4.43 -27.59 3.89
N VAL A 136 5.13 -28.45 4.63
CA VAL A 136 6.02 -29.46 4.02
C VAL A 136 5.22 -30.42 3.13
N LYS A 137 4.05 -30.90 3.58
CA LYS A 137 3.17 -31.73 2.75
C LYS A 137 2.69 -30.98 1.51
N ALA A 138 2.26 -29.72 1.67
CA ALA A 138 1.82 -28.91 0.54
C ALA A 138 2.96 -28.64 -0.47
N MET A 139 4.20 -28.47 -0.02
CA MET A 139 5.37 -28.37 -0.89
C MET A 139 5.70 -29.68 -1.61
N MET A 140 5.53 -30.82 -0.95
CA MET A 140 5.69 -32.13 -1.57
C MET A 140 4.63 -32.37 -2.66
N ASP A 141 3.38 -31.99 -2.41
CA ASP A 141 2.29 -32.08 -3.39
C ASP A 141 2.53 -31.21 -4.64
N ARG A 142 3.26 -30.09 -4.48
CA ARG A 142 3.66 -29.18 -5.58
C ARG A 142 5.00 -29.55 -6.24
N ASP A 143 5.66 -30.62 -5.80
CA ASP A 143 7.03 -31.00 -6.21
C ASP A 143 8.10 -29.91 -5.96
N GLU A 144 7.83 -28.97 -5.06
CA GLU A 144 8.74 -27.87 -4.68
C GLU A 144 9.73 -28.31 -3.57
N TRP A 145 9.50 -29.45 -2.95
CA TRP A 145 10.31 -29.95 -1.82
C TRP A 145 11.70 -30.49 -2.23
N ASN A 146 11.95 -30.70 -3.53
CA ASN A 146 13.17 -31.30 -4.05
C ASN A 146 14.28 -30.29 -4.33
N THR A 147 14.75 -29.60 -3.29
CA THR A 147 15.98 -28.78 -3.37
C THR A 147 17.21 -29.62 -3.00
N ASP A 148 18.20 -29.69 -3.90
CA ASP A 148 19.44 -30.44 -3.68
C ASP A 148 20.43 -29.77 -2.70
N ALA A 149 20.10 -28.59 -2.18
CA ALA A 149 21.04 -27.77 -1.43
C ALA A 149 21.48 -28.37 -0.08
N PHE A 150 20.59 -29.11 0.61
CA PHE A 150 20.87 -29.67 1.96
C PHE A 150 20.14 -31.01 2.20
N PRO A 151 20.61 -32.12 1.62
CA PRO A 151 19.91 -33.41 1.69
C PRO A 151 19.85 -34.00 3.11
N GLU A 152 20.90 -33.81 3.93
CA GLU A 152 20.96 -34.32 5.31
C GLU A 152 19.94 -33.60 6.22
N LEU A 153 19.96 -32.26 6.20
CA LEU A 153 19.04 -31.44 6.99
C LEU A 153 17.57 -31.71 6.63
N LYS A 154 17.29 -31.93 5.34
CA LYS A 154 15.95 -32.31 4.85
C LYS A 154 15.48 -33.61 5.49
N ASN A 155 16.32 -34.65 5.52
CA ASN A 155 15.96 -35.93 6.11
C ASN A 155 15.75 -35.83 7.63
N ASP A 156 16.61 -35.07 8.33
CA ASP A 156 16.48 -34.82 9.76
C ASP A 156 15.17 -34.09 10.10
N LEU A 157 14.81 -33.09 9.29
CA LEU A 157 13.56 -32.37 9.44
C LEU A 157 12.34 -33.30 9.23
N LEU A 158 12.33 -34.13 8.19
CA LEU A 158 11.24 -35.09 7.94
C LEU A 158 11.08 -36.08 9.10
N LYS A 159 12.19 -36.50 9.71
CA LYS A 159 12.20 -37.35 10.90
C LYS A 159 11.57 -36.66 12.11
N ILE A 160 11.94 -35.41 12.40
CA ILE A 160 11.35 -34.60 13.48
C ILE A 160 9.85 -34.36 13.25
N LEU A 161 9.45 -34.16 11.98
CA LEU A 161 8.06 -33.96 11.60
C LEU A 161 7.25 -35.25 11.53
N HIS A 162 7.87 -36.43 11.68
CA HIS A 162 7.26 -37.75 11.51
C HIS A 162 6.56 -37.93 10.14
N ILE A 163 7.13 -37.35 9.08
CA ILE A 163 6.62 -37.49 7.69
C ILE A 163 7.38 -38.63 7.02
N LYS A 164 6.68 -39.69 6.62
CA LYS A 164 7.27 -40.79 5.85
C LYS A 164 7.55 -40.32 4.42
N THR A 165 8.78 -40.53 3.96
CA THR A 165 9.17 -40.34 2.57
C THR A 165 9.23 -41.70 1.90
N ASP A 166 8.71 -41.83 0.68
CA ASP A 166 8.58 -43.12 -0.02
C ASP A 166 9.91 -43.85 -0.28
N LYS A 167 11.06 -43.18 -0.06
CA LYS A 167 12.40 -43.78 -0.08
C LYS A 167 12.64 -44.85 1.00
N GLN A 168 11.79 -44.97 2.03
CA GLN A 168 11.92 -46.07 3.00
C GLN A 168 11.35 -47.42 2.52
N ASN A 169 10.73 -47.48 1.34
CA ASN A 169 10.15 -48.73 0.81
C ASN A 169 11.09 -49.51 -0.13
N SER A 170 12.34 -49.07 -0.38
CA SER A 170 13.26 -49.75 -1.31
C SER A 170 14.34 -50.61 -0.65
N ASP A 171 14.47 -50.57 0.67
CA ASP A 171 15.52 -51.29 1.40
C ASP A 171 14.90 -52.33 2.35
N ASN A 172 14.24 -53.34 1.75
CA ASN A 172 13.88 -54.59 2.41
C ASN A 172 14.08 -55.77 1.44
#